data_AF-A0A420R120-F1
#
_entry.id   AF-A0A420R120-F1
#
_cell.length_a   1.000
_cell.length_b   1.000
_cell.length_c   1.000
_cell.angle_alpha   90.00
_cell.angle_beta   90.00
_cell.angle_gamma   90.00
#
_symmetry.space_group_name_H-M   'P 1'
#
loop_
_entity.id
_entity.type
_entity.pdbx_description
1 polymer ?
#
loop_
_entity_poly.entity_id
_entity_poly.type
_entity_poly.pdbx_seq_one_letter_code
_entity_poly.pdbx_strand_id
1 'polypeptide(L)'
;MSLRINGFDVDVTPVIAPGAKEAGPYDPLNPSVTVLPKGHKRTPANRAFEVDTIFEKDIVLPMRDGIKLYADVFRPKTDEKVPAVLIWSPYGKTGNG
;
A
#
# COMPACT_ATOMS: atom_id res chain seq x y z
N MET A 1 16.30 5.28 25.04
CA MET A 1 17.51 4.55 25.52
C MET A 1 18.60 4.92 24.53
N SER A 2 19.77 5.43 24.93
CA SER A 2 20.82 5.77 23.98
C SER A 2 21.68 4.55 23.66
N LEU A 3 22.03 4.37 22.38
CA LEU A 3 22.87 3.30 21.88
C LEU A 3 24.16 3.92 21.37
N ARG A 4 25.32 3.36 21.77
CA ARG A 4 26.61 3.90 21.34
C ARG A 4 27.07 3.19 20.07
N ILE A 5 27.09 3.90 18.94
CA ILE A 5 27.47 3.36 17.62
C ILE A 5 28.66 4.15 17.10
N ASN A 6 29.80 3.49 16.88
CA ASN A 6 31.06 4.13 16.43
C ASN A 6 31.46 5.38 17.23
N GLY A 7 31.23 5.37 18.54
CA GLY A 7 31.57 6.49 19.44
C GLY A 7 30.53 7.61 19.48
N PHE A 8 29.46 7.55 18.68
CA PHE A 8 28.33 8.46 18.76
C PHE A 8 27.25 7.91 19.69
N ASP A 9 26.65 8.80 20.47
CA ASP A 9 25.44 8.48 21.24
C ASP A 9 24.22 8.67 20.33
N VAL A 10 23.53 7.57 20.03
CA VAL A 10 22.36 7.52 19.14
C VAL A 10 21.11 7.34 19.99
N ASP A 11 20.19 8.30 19.93
CA ASP A 11 18.92 8.17 20.63
C ASP A 11 18.03 7.12 19.96
N VAL A 12 17.70 6.07 20.73
CA VAL A 12 16.71 5.06 20.31
C VAL A 12 15.41 5.35 21.05
N THR A 13 14.39 5.67 20.27
CA THR A 13 13.00 5.86 20.71
C THR A 13 12.15 4.70 20.23
N PRO A 14 11.10 4.31 20.97
CA PRO A 14 10.11 3.37 20.48
C PRO A 14 9.47 3.88 19.19
N VAL A 15 9.14 2.96 18.27
CA VAL A 15 8.41 3.31 17.05
C VAL A 15 7.03 3.84 17.44
N ILE A 16 6.58 4.91 16.76
CA ILE A 16 5.21 5.38 16.89
C ILE A 16 4.31 4.36 16.19
N ALA A 17 3.32 3.83 16.90
CA ALA A 17 2.43 2.83 16.32
C ALA A 17 1.63 3.41 15.14
N PRO A 18 1.40 2.64 14.06
CA PRO A 18 0.47 3.05 13.01
C PRO A 18 -0.91 3.39 13.59
N GLY A 19 -1.51 4.47 13.12
CA GLY A 19 -2.81 4.96 13.62
C GLY A 19 -2.75 5.81 14.88
N ALA A 20 -1.59 5.93 15.54
CA ALA A 20 -1.38 6.95 16.56
C ALA A 20 -1.39 8.35 15.91
N LYS A 21 -1.88 9.36 16.64
CA LYS A 21 -1.98 10.74 16.12
C LYS A 21 -0.63 11.29 15.67
N GLU A 22 0.43 10.89 16.37
CA GLU A 22 1.81 11.31 16.14
C GLU A 22 2.43 10.65 14.90
N ALA A 23 1.83 9.55 14.40
CA ALA A 23 2.29 8.84 13.20
C ALA A 23 1.79 9.47 11.90
N GLY A 24 0.94 10.50 11.98
CA GLY A 24 0.34 11.14 10.81
C GLY A 24 -0.88 10.39 10.26
N PRO A 25 -1.32 10.72 9.03
CA PRO A 25 -2.51 10.13 8.42
C PRO A 25 -2.39 8.61 8.28
N TYR A 26 -3.35 7.88 8.84
CA TYR A 26 -3.43 6.43 8.74
C TYR A 26 -4.70 6.02 8.00
N ASP A 27 -4.54 5.19 6.96
CA ASP A 27 -5.66 4.53 6.28
C ASP A 27 -5.79 3.12 6.88
N PRO A 28 -6.83 2.85 7.70
CA PRO A 28 -7.01 1.54 8.30
C PRO A 28 -7.31 0.49 7.23
N LEU A 29 -7.00 -0.76 7.57
CA LEU A 29 -7.27 -1.91 6.71
C LEU A 29 -8.77 -1.94 6.31
N ASN A 30 -9.05 -1.92 5.02
CA ASN A 30 -10.40 -1.91 4.47
C ASN A 30 -10.50 -2.79 3.20
N PRO A 31 -10.48 -4.13 3.36
CA PRO A 31 -10.54 -5.06 2.24
C PRO A 31 -11.83 -4.87 1.45
N SER A 32 -11.71 -4.58 0.17
CA SER A 32 -12.85 -4.28 -0.68
C SER A 32 -12.56 -4.56 -2.15
N VAL A 33 -13.62 -4.82 -2.92
CA VAL A 33 -13.55 -4.99 -4.37
C VAL A 33 -14.50 -4.01 -5.00
N THR A 34 -13.99 -3.21 -5.94
CA THR A 34 -14.78 -2.22 -6.68
C THR A 34 -14.47 -2.29 -8.17
N VAL A 35 -15.43 -1.89 -9.00
CA VAL A 35 -15.20 -1.72 -10.44
C VAL A 35 -15.05 -0.23 -10.71
N LEU A 36 -13.87 0.15 -11.20
CA LEU A 36 -13.58 1.47 -11.73
C LEU A 36 -13.94 1.46 -13.21
N PRO A 37 -14.95 2.22 -13.66
CA PRO A 37 -15.36 2.21 -15.05
C PRO A 37 -14.27 2.79 -15.96
N LYS A 38 -14.28 2.41 -17.24
CA LYS A 38 -13.50 3.09 -18.29
C LYS A 38 -13.68 4.61 -18.17
N GLY A 39 -12.58 5.35 -18.23
CA GLY A 39 -12.57 6.80 -18.04
C GLY A 39 -12.38 7.27 -16.59
N HIS A 40 -12.44 6.37 -15.61
CA HIS A 40 -12.21 6.71 -14.21
C HIS A 40 -10.82 7.34 -14.01
N LYS A 41 -10.77 8.39 -13.20
CA LYS A 41 -9.55 9.07 -12.74
C LYS A 41 -9.60 9.26 -11.23
N ARG A 42 -8.50 8.99 -10.53
CA ARG A 42 -8.38 9.28 -9.09
C ARG A 42 -8.40 10.79 -8.82
N THR A 43 -7.70 11.57 -9.64
CA THR A 43 -7.72 13.04 -9.65
C THR A 43 -7.76 13.54 -11.09
N PRO A 44 -8.18 14.80 -11.37
CA PRO A 44 -8.24 15.32 -12.74
C PRO A 44 -6.92 15.22 -13.52
N ALA A 45 -5.78 15.29 -12.82
CA ALA A 45 -4.43 15.22 -13.39
C ALA A 45 -3.97 13.79 -13.72
N ASN A 46 -4.60 12.74 -13.15
CA ASN A 46 -4.22 11.37 -13.45
C ASN A 46 -4.67 10.96 -14.87
N ARG A 47 -3.93 10.03 -15.48
CA ARG A 47 -4.38 9.31 -16.68
C ARG A 47 -5.63 8.49 -16.33
N ALA A 48 -6.61 8.50 -17.22
CA ALA A 48 -7.82 7.71 -17.07
C ALA A 48 -7.56 6.23 -17.36
N PHE A 49 -8.29 5.33 -16.70
CA PHE A 49 -8.31 3.93 -17.10
C PHE A 49 -8.94 3.76 -18.50
N GLU A 50 -8.31 2.94 -19.35
CA GLU A 50 -8.74 2.72 -20.74
C GLU A 50 -9.85 1.67 -20.86
N VAL A 51 -10.05 0.87 -19.80
CA VAL A 51 -11.04 -0.21 -19.69
C VAL A 51 -11.64 -0.24 -18.29
N ASP A 52 -12.76 -0.94 -18.14
CA ASP A 52 -13.29 -1.29 -16.81
C ASP A 52 -12.23 -2.07 -16.04
N THR A 53 -11.88 -1.56 -14.87
CA THR A 53 -10.78 -2.08 -14.04
C THR A 53 -11.33 -2.49 -12.68
N ILE A 54 -11.07 -3.73 -12.29
CA ILE A 54 -11.34 -4.21 -10.94
C ILE A 54 -10.21 -3.68 -10.04
N PHE A 55 -10.60 -2.98 -8.97
CA PHE A 55 -9.72 -2.57 -7.90
C PHE A 55 -10.03 -3.40 -6.65
N GLU A 56 -9.11 -4.28 -6.29
CA GLU A 56 -9.13 -5.06 -5.06
C GLU A 56 -8.17 -4.41 -4.06
N LYS A 57 -8.74 -3.77 -3.03
CA LYS A 57 -8.00 -3.09 -1.97
C LYS A 57 -7.65 -4.07 -0.85
N ASP A 58 -6.45 -3.94 -0.31
CA ASP A 58 -5.99 -4.64 0.91
C ASP A 58 -6.05 -6.18 0.81
N ILE A 59 -5.66 -6.74 -0.34
CA ILE A 59 -5.53 -8.20 -0.47
C ILE A 59 -4.41 -8.70 0.43
N VAL A 60 -4.64 -9.83 1.11
CA VAL A 60 -3.64 -10.45 1.98
C VAL A 60 -2.65 -11.28 1.17
N LEU A 61 -1.37 -11.04 1.40
CA LEU A 61 -0.26 -11.82 0.86
C LEU A 61 0.44 -12.51 2.04
N PRO A 62 0.16 -13.81 2.30
CA PRO A 62 0.82 -14.54 3.37
C PRO A 62 2.27 -14.86 2.97
N MET A 63 3.22 -14.45 3.81
CA MET A 63 4.64 -14.71 3.64
C MET A 63 5.03 -16.06 4.24
N ARG A 64 6.22 -16.54 3.90
CA ARG A 64 6.75 -17.85 4.34
C ARG A 64 6.89 -17.97 5.85
N ASP A 65 7.11 -16.86 6.54
CA ASP A 65 7.24 -16.74 8.00
C ASP A 65 5.90 -16.46 8.70
N GLY A 66 4.78 -16.48 7.97
CA GLY A 66 3.46 -16.19 8.50
C GLY A 66 3.13 -14.70 8.62
N ILE A 67 4.06 -13.80 8.29
CA ILE A 67 3.78 -12.36 8.21
C ILE A 67 2.79 -12.10 7.07
N LYS A 68 1.88 -11.16 7.28
CA LYS A 68 0.91 -10.73 6.27
C LYS A 68 1.35 -9.40 5.68
N LEU A 69 1.62 -9.40 4.39
CA LEU A 69 1.69 -8.16 3.60
C LEU A 69 0.32 -7.88 3.00
N TYR A 70 0.07 -6.62 2.67
CA TYR A 70 -1.17 -6.20 2.04
C TYR A 70 -0.87 -5.43 0.76
N ALA A 71 -1.62 -5.73 -0.29
CA ALA A 71 -1.44 -5.11 -1.60
C ALA A 71 -2.78 -4.64 -2.18
N ASP A 72 -2.68 -3.69 -3.09
CA ASP A 72 -3.79 -3.24 -3.94
C ASP A 72 -3.57 -3.83 -5.33
N VAL A 73 -4.61 -4.43 -5.91
CA VAL A 73 -4.57 -5.01 -7.25
C VAL A 73 -5.52 -4.26 -8.17
N PHE A 74 -4.96 -3.72 -9.25
CA PHE A 74 -5.71 -3.14 -10.36
C PHE A 74 -5.59 -4.09 -11.55
N ARG A 75 -6.71 -4.64 -12.02
CA ARG A 75 -6.73 -5.57 -13.17
C ARG A 75 -7.90 -5.30 -14.11
N PRO A 76 -7.74 -5.47 -15.42
CA PRO A 76 -8.85 -5.32 -16.36
C PRO A 76 -9.97 -6.32 -16.04
N LYS A 77 -11.22 -5.90 -16.24
CA LYS A 77 -12.41 -6.77 -16.10
C LYS A 77 -12.52 -7.70 -17.31
N THR A 78 -11.67 -8.72 -17.35
CA THR A 78 -11.60 -9.77 -18.39
C THR A 78 -11.20 -11.10 -17.77
N ASP A 79 -11.49 -12.19 -18.48
CA ASP A 79 -11.06 -13.55 -18.12
C ASP A 79 -9.71 -13.94 -18.75
N GLU A 80 -9.16 -13.08 -19.61
CA GLU A 80 -7.85 -13.30 -20.25
C GLU A 80 -6.69 -13.16 -19.25
N LYS A 81 -5.65 -13.99 -19.42
CA LYS A 81 -4.41 -13.85 -18.66
C LYS A 81 -3.62 -12.67 -19.18
N VAL A 82 -3.34 -11.71 -18.29
CA VAL A 82 -2.52 -10.52 -18.58
C VAL A 82 -1.24 -10.53 -17.77
N PRO A 83 -0.15 -9.91 -18.26
CA PRO A 83 1.06 -9.72 -17.47
C PRO A 83 0.78 -8.85 -16.24
N ALA A 84 1.43 -9.16 -15.12
CA ALA A 84 1.36 -8.37 -13.90
C ALA A 84 2.60 -7.48 -13.74
N VAL A 85 2.38 -6.25 -13.28
CA VAL A 85 3.44 -5.34 -12.83
C VAL A 85 3.35 -5.23 -11.32
N LEU A 86 4.46 -5.51 -10.64
CA LEU A 86 4.56 -5.41 -9.18
C LEU A 86 5.33 -4.15 -8.80
N ILE A 87 4.74 -3.36 -7.89
CA ILE A 87 5.40 -2.23 -7.25
C ILE A 87 5.44 -2.54 -5.75
N TRP A 88 6.64 -2.53 -5.18
CA TRP A 88 6.86 -2.79 -3.76
C TRP A 88 7.91 -1.84 -3.21
N SER A 89 7.61 -1.23 -2.08
CA SER A 89 8.49 -0.28 -1.39
C SER A 89 8.12 -0.21 0.10
N PRO A 90 8.99 0.35 0.97
CA PRO A 90 8.65 0.59 2.37
C PRO A 90 7.75 1.82 2.59
N TYR A 91 7.52 2.67 1.58
CA TYR A 91 6.85 3.98 1.72
C TYR A 91 5.31 3.93 1.60
N GLY A 92 4.73 2.80 1.99
CA GLY A 92 3.29 2.59 1.95
C GLY A 92 2.70 2.54 0.53
N LYS A 93 1.41 2.16 0.44
CA LYS A 93 0.67 2.03 -0.84
C LYS A 93 -0.29 3.18 -1.14
N THR A 94 -0.56 4.03 -0.14
CA THR A 94 -1.51 5.15 -0.23
C THR A 94 -0.87 6.53 -0.02
N GLY A 95 0.47 6.62 -0.04
CA GLY A 95 1.20 7.88 0.10
C GLY A 95 1.38 8.37 1.54
N ASN A 96 1.19 7.49 2.52
CA ASN A 96 1.31 7.76 3.96
C ASN A 96 2.45 6.97 4.64
N GLY A 97 3.43 6.47 3.89
CA GLY A 97 4.55 5.70 4.45
C GLY A 97 5.86 6.46 4.51
#